data_AF-A0A4R4YEL9-F1
#
_entry.id   AF-A0A4R4YEL9-F1
#
_cell.length_a   1.000
_cell.length_b   1.000
_cell.length_c   1.000
_cell.angle_alpha   90.00
_cell.angle_beta   90.00
_cell.angle_gamma   90.00
#
_symmetry.space_group_name_H-M   'P 1'
#
loop_
_entity.id
_entity.type
_entity.pdbx_description
1 polymer ?
#
loop_
_entity_poly.entity_id
_entity_poly.type
_entity_poly.pdbx_seq_one_letter_code
_entity_poly.pdbx_strand_id
1 'polypeptide(L)'
;MSSEGSTNGVRVSTEALRTFANNLRMMLDPLNAAKTQIEQVKLAPGGFWHAFDLMERVVGSNKSEAIQPNTLDFISKAIQAITITADELDGLASAYATAEELNAATGQDLGEHIENAKGYLTSAIGGATSLG
;
A
#
# COMPACT_ATOMS: atom_id res chain seq x y z
N MET A 1 27.87 -41.35 12.47
CA MET A 1 27.71 -40.66 11.16
C MET A 1 26.41 -39.90 11.25
N SER A 2 26.50 -38.59 11.45
CA SER A 2 25.35 -37.69 11.65
C SER A 2 24.79 -37.29 10.28
N SER A 3 23.50 -37.50 10.05
CA SER A 3 22.80 -37.03 8.86
C SER A 3 22.44 -35.55 9.03
N GLU A 4 23.06 -34.69 8.23
CA GLU A 4 22.72 -33.29 8.07
C GLU A 4 21.30 -33.16 7.49
N GLY A 5 20.33 -32.92 8.37
CA GLY A 5 19.03 -32.42 7.98
C GLY A 5 19.18 -30.95 7.59
N SER A 6 19.27 -30.68 6.29
CA SER A 6 19.21 -29.34 5.72
C SER A 6 17.83 -28.72 5.99
N THR A 7 17.67 -28.09 7.15
CA THR A 7 16.56 -27.18 7.39
C THR A 7 16.79 -25.97 6.47
N ASN A 8 16.09 -25.91 5.34
CA ASN A 8 16.02 -24.74 4.48
C ASN A 8 15.27 -23.62 5.21
N GLY A 9 15.86 -23.10 6.28
CA GLY A 9 15.39 -21.91 6.96
C GLY A 9 15.67 -20.73 6.06
N VAL A 10 14.61 -20.04 5.62
CA VAL A 10 14.74 -18.73 4.98
C VAL A 10 15.46 -17.83 5.97
N ARG A 11 16.76 -17.57 5.76
CA ARG A 11 17.49 -16.55 6.50
C ARG A 11 16.97 -15.19 6.01
N VAL A 12 15.97 -14.69 6.70
CA VAL A 12 15.44 -13.35 6.46
C VAL A 12 16.49 -12.36 6.92
N SER A 13 17.12 -11.67 5.97
CA SER A 13 18.04 -10.59 6.32
C SER A 13 17.21 -9.41 6.85
N THR A 14 17.43 -9.05 8.10
CA THR A 14 16.84 -7.84 8.71
C THR A 14 17.15 -6.59 7.88
N GLU A 15 18.34 -6.55 7.27
CA GLU A 15 18.73 -5.50 6.33
C GLU A 15 17.87 -5.50 5.05
N ALA A 16 17.52 -6.67 4.52
CA ALA A 16 16.64 -6.77 3.36
C ALA A 16 15.21 -6.32 3.67
N LEU A 17 14.67 -6.66 4.86
CA LEU A 17 13.35 -6.18 5.30
C LEU A 17 13.33 -4.65 5.41
N ARG A 18 14.35 -4.06 6.05
CA ARG A 18 14.48 -2.60 6.18
C ARG A 18 14.65 -1.91 4.83
N THR A 19 15.45 -2.51 3.94
CA THR A 19 15.63 -1.99 2.58
C THR A 19 14.31 -1.98 1.82
N PHE A 20 13.54 -3.07 1.91
CA PHE A 20 12.24 -3.14 1.26
C PHE A 20 11.23 -2.15 1.85
N ALA A 21 11.16 -2.02 3.18
CA ALA A 21 10.34 -1.01 3.84
C ALA A 21 10.70 0.42 3.39
N ASN A 22 11.99 0.72 3.27
CA ASN A 22 12.45 2.02 2.78
C ASN A 22 12.06 2.27 1.32
N ASN A 23 12.20 1.27 0.44
CA ASN A 23 11.78 1.39 -0.95
C ASN A 23 10.27 1.65 -1.08
N LEU A 24 9.45 1.02 -0.23
CA LEU A 24 8.02 1.30 -0.15
C LEU A 24 7.77 2.76 0.27
N ARG A 25 8.47 3.25 1.30
CA ARG A 25 8.33 4.65 1.74
C ARG A 25 8.73 5.67 0.68
N MET A 26 9.68 5.35 -0.21
CA MET A 26 10.03 6.23 -1.33
C MET A 26 8.86 6.49 -2.29
N MET A 27 7.83 5.63 -2.30
CA MET A 27 6.62 5.85 -3.10
C MET A 27 5.68 6.90 -2.48
N LEU A 28 5.84 7.24 -1.19
CA LEU A 28 4.94 8.18 -0.52
C LEU A 28 5.04 9.59 -1.09
N ASP A 29 6.25 10.06 -1.40
CA ASP A 29 6.47 11.39 -1.97
C ASP A 29 5.76 11.60 -3.32
N PRO A 30 5.97 10.74 -4.34
CA PRO A 30 5.27 10.89 -5.62
C PRO A 30 3.76 10.70 -5.47
N LEU A 31 3.27 9.85 -4.56
CA LEU A 31 1.84 9.69 -4.31
C LEU A 31 1.22 10.92 -3.65
N ASN A 32 1.90 11.53 -2.68
CA ASN A 32 1.48 12.79 -2.07
C ASN A 32 1.48 13.93 -3.10
N ALA A 33 2.51 14.00 -3.96
CA ALA A 33 2.56 14.97 -5.04
C ALA A 33 1.38 14.79 -6.03
N ALA A 34 1.08 13.55 -6.42
CA ALA A 34 -0.05 13.23 -7.29
C ALA A 34 -1.39 13.62 -6.63
N LYS A 35 -1.56 13.29 -5.34
CA LYS A 35 -2.74 13.69 -4.55
C LYS A 35 -2.94 15.20 -4.57
N THR A 36 -1.90 15.97 -4.29
CA THR A 36 -1.95 17.44 -4.31
C THR A 36 -2.29 17.99 -5.70
N GLN A 37 -1.74 17.41 -6.78
CA GLN A 37 -2.06 17.85 -8.15
C GLN A 37 -3.53 17.56 -8.50
N ILE A 38 -4.04 16.40 -8.12
CA ILE A 38 -5.43 16.02 -8.39
C ILE A 38 -6.40 16.87 -7.57
N GLU A 39 -6.08 17.21 -6.32
CA GLU A 39 -6.87 18.15 -5.49
C GLU A 39 -7.01 19.55 -6.12
N GLN A 40 -6.06 19.94 -6.96
CA GLN A 40 -6.10 21.23 -7.67
C GLN A 40 -6.98 21.21 -8.92
N VAL A 41 -7.39 20.03 -9.41
CA VAL A 41 -8.29 19.93 -10.57
C VAL A 41 -9.63 20.57 -10.20
N LYS A 42 -9.96 21.67 -10.87
CA LYS A 42 -11.23 22.36 -10.73
C LYS A 42 -11.76 22.65 -12.12
N LEU A 43 -13.02 22.34 -12.36
CA LEU A 43 -13.71 22.67 -13.59
C LEU A 43 -14.85 23.64 -13.28
N ALA A 44 -14.87 24.76 -13.99
CA ALA A 44 -16.02 25.65 -13.94
C ALA A 44 -17.19 24.98 -14.67
N PRO A 45 -18.43 25.08 -14.16
CA PRO A 45 -19.59 24.68 -14.94
C PRO A 45 -19.67 25.57 -16.19
N GLY A 46 -19.61 24.97 -17.38
CA GLY A 46 -19.78 25.72 -18.62
C GLY A 46 -21.23 26.12 -18.85
N GLY A 47 -21.46 27.07 -19.76
CA GLY A 47 -22.79 27.63 -20.04
C GLY A 47 -23.76 26.73 -20.80
N PHE A 48 -23.40 25.47 -21.06
CA PHE A 48 -24.23 24.52 -21.81
C PHE A 48 -24.19 23.13 -21.16
N TRP A 49 -25.25 22.36 -21.39
CA TRP A 49 -25.51 21.08 -20.71
C TRP A 49 -24.32 20.11 -20.74
N HIS A 50 -23.67 19.92 -21.90
CA HIS A 50 -22.52 19.00 -22.01
C HIS A 50 -21.31 19.45 -21.17
N ALA A 51 -21.09 20.75 -20.99
CA ALA A 51 -20.00 21.22 -20.14
C ALA A 51 -20.31 21.02 -18.65
N PHE A 52 -21.58 21.11 -18.26
CA PHE A 52 -22.03 20.75 -16.91
C PHE A 52 -21.89 19.24 -16.67
N ASP A 53 -22.34 18.39 -17.61
CA ASP A 53 -22.19 16.93 -17.51
C ASP A 53 -20.71 16.50 -17.41
N LEU A 54 -19.83 17.11 -18.20
CA LEU A 54 -18.38 16.85 -18.11
C LEU A 54 -17.81 17.27 -16.74
N MET A 55 -18.23 18.42 -16.21
CA MET A 55 -17.80 18.89 -14.89
C MET A 55 -18.23 17.89 -13.80
N GLU A 56 -19.48 17.44 -13.81
CA GLU A 56 -19.99 16.45 -12.85
C GLU A 56 -19.24 15.11 -12.94
N ARG A 57 -18.95 14.61 -14.15
CA ARG A 57 -18.17 13.37 -14.34
C ARG A 57 -16.73 13.48 -13.82
N VAL A 58 -16.14 14.66 -13.82
CA VAL A 58 -14.73 14.85 -13.44
C VAL A 58 -14.59 15.23 -11.97
N VAL A 59 -15.32 16.24 -11.50
CA VAL A 59 -15.20 16.82 -10.13
C VAL A 59 -16.49 16.74 -9.32
N GLY A 60 -17.52 16.07 -9.83
CA GLY A 60 -18.82 15.97 -9.17
C GLY A 60 -18.75 15.28 -7.80
N SER A 61 -19.78 15.51 -7.00
CA SER A 61 -19.84 15.00 -5.62
C SER A 61 -20.24 13.52 -5.53
N ASN A 62 -20.74 12.94 -6.62
CA ASN A 62 -21.07 11.52 -6.68
C ASN A 62 -19.79 10.68 -6.75
N LYS A 63 -19.33 10.21 -5.59
CA LYS A 63 -18.09 9.44 -5.48
C LYS A 63 -18.09 8.18 -6.34
N SER A 64 -19.21 7.57 -6.70
CA SER A 64 -19.20 6.34 -7.51
C SER A 64 -18.94 6.60 -9.00
N GLU A 65 -19.08 7.83 -9.46
CA GLU A 65 -19.05 8.18 -10.89
C GLU A 65 -17.98 9.23 -11.22
N ALA A 66 -17.66 10.10 -10.27
CA ALA A 66 -16.73 11.21 -10.49
C ALA A 66 -15.27 10.76 -10.42
N ILE A 67 -14.48 11.14 -11.43
CA ILE A 67 -13.09 10.68 -11.61
C ILE A 67 -12.16 11.20 -10.50
N GLN A 68 -12.22 12.49 -10.19
CA GLN A 68 -11.34 13.12 -9.21
C GLN A 68 -11.49 12.50 -7.80
N PRO A 69 -12.68 12.48 -7.17
CA PRO A 69 -12.82 11.93 -5.82
C PRO A 69 -12.47 10.44 -5.74
N ASN A 70 -12.76 9.65 -6.78
CA ASN A 70 -12.32 8.25 -6.84
C ASN A 70 -10.81 8.09 -6.90
N THR A 71 -10.15 8.90 -7.73
CA THR A 71 -8.70 8.86 -7.86
C THR A 71 -8.02 9.31 -6.56
N LEU A 72 -8.57 10.32 -5.87
CA LEU A 72 -8.09 10.76 -4.55
C LEU A 72 -8.26 9.70 -3.46
N ASP A 73 -9.39 9.00 -3.46
CA ASP A 73 -9.65 7.89 -2.53
C ASP A 73 -8.67 6.74 -2.77
N PHE A 74 -8.47 6.34 -4.03
CA PHE A 74 -7.48 5.33 -4.40
C PHE A 74 -6.06 5.69 -3.95
N ILE A 75 -5.60 6.92 -4.24
CA ILE A 75 -4.25 7.36 -3.84
C ILE A 75 -4.14 7.38 -2.31
N SER A 76 -5.17 7.83 -1.59
CA SER A 76 -5.16 7.85 -0.12
C SER A 76 -5.07 6.44 0.46
N LYS A 77 -5.82 5.47 -0.10
CA LYS A 77 -5.73 4.05 0.27
C LYS A 77 -4.37 3.46 -0.05
N ALA A 78 -3.77 3.82 -1.19
CA ALA A 78 -2.43 3.36 -1.56
C ALA A 78 -1.35 3.89 -0.59
N ILE A 79 -1.40 5.18 -0.25
CA ILE A 79 -0.52 5.79 0.77
C ILE A 79 -0.65 5.03 2.09
N GLN A 80 -1.88 4.79 2.55
CA GLN A 80 -2.13 4.07 3.80
C GLN A 80 -1.56 2.64 3.77
N ALA A 81 -1.81 1.88 2.70
CA ALA A 81 -1.34 0.51 2.57
C ALA A 81 0.19 0.41 2.53
N ILE A 82 0.84 1.33 1.82
CA ILE A 82 2.31 1.43 1.74
C ILE A 82 2.89 1.73 3.13
N THR A 83 2.34 2.71 3.84
CA THR A 83 2.79 3.06 5.19
C THR A 83 2.65 1.89 6.15
N ILE A 84 1.48 1.25 6.21
CA ILE A 84 1.23 0.09 7.07
C ILE A 84 2.22 -1.04 6.76
N THR A 85 2.38 -1.37 5.48
CA THR A 85 3.28 -2.46 5.07
C THR A 85 4.74 -2.16 5.44
N ALA A 86 5.21 -0.92 5.21
CA ALA A 86 6.56 -0.53 5.57
C ALA A 86 6.79 -0.57 7.09
N ASP A 87 5.81 -0.16 7.88
CA ASP A 87 5.90 -0.17 9.34
C ASP A 87 5.87 -1.61 9.91
N GLU A 88 5.06 -2.50 9.34
CA GLU A 88 5.06 -3.93 9.70
C GLU A 88 6.41 -4.59 9.39
N LEU A 89 7.00 -4.31 8.22
CA LEU A 89 8.31 -4.84 7.83
C LEU A 89 9.44 -4.34 8.74
N ASP A 90 9.40 -3.07 9.15
CA ASP A 90 10.36 -2.53 10.11
C ASP A 90 10.16 -3.09 11.52
N GLY A 91 8.91 -3.28 11.93
CA GLY A 91 8.56 -3.96 13.19
C GLY A 91 9.14 -5.37 13.22
N LEU A 92 8.95 -6.11 12.13
CA LEU A 92 9.48 -7.45 11.95
C LEU A 92 11.02 -7.47 11.94
N ALA A 93 11.66 -6.55 11.21
CA ALA A 93 13.11 -6.42 11.19
C ALA A 93 13.69 -6.07 12.58
N SER A 94 12.94 -5.33 13.39
CA SER A 94 13.34 -4.96 14.76
C SER A 94 13.16 -6.13 15.72
N ALA A 95 12.06 -6.87 15.64
CA ALA A 95 11.84 -8.09 16.41
C ALA A 95 12.95 -9.12 16.15
N TYR A 96 13.34 -9.33 14.89
CA TYR A 96 14.46 -10.21 14.53
C TYR A 96 15.84 -9.69 14.97
N ALA A 97 16.01 -8.37 15.13
CA ALA A 97 17.28 -7.79 15.60
C ALA A 97 17.45 -7.88 17.13
N THR A 98 16.35 -7.84 17.89
CA THR A 98 16.35 -7.99 19.35
C THR A 98 16.28 -9.45 19.80
N ALA A 99 15.83 -10.35 18.92
CA ALA A 99 15.78 -11.78 19.15
C ALA A 99 17.17 -12.41 19.01
N GLU A 100 17.87 -12.51 20.14
CA GLU A 100 18.81 -13.61 20.44
C GLU A 100 18.13 -15.01 20.32
N GLU A 101 16.81 -15.06 20.06
CA GLU A 101 15.96 -16.23 19.78
C GLU A 101 16.06 -16.75 18.32
N LEU A 102 17.28 -16.79 17.78
CA LEU A 102 17.60 -17.25 16.42
C LEU A 102 17.20 -18.73 16.14
N ASN A 103 16.67 -19.46 17.12
CA ASN A 103 16.33 -20.87 16.97
C ASN A 103 14.82 -21.18 16.83
N ALA A 104 13.91 -20.22 17.00
CA ALA A 104 12.47 -20.54 17.06
C ALA A 104 11.53 -19.70 16.16
N ALA A 105 11.88 -18.46 15.81
CA ALA A 105 11.07 -17.62 14.93
C ALA A 105 11.26 -18.04 13.45
N THR A 106 10.64 -19.15 13.10
CA THR A 106 10.66 -19.74 11.76
C THR A 106 10.00 -18.82 10.73
N GLY A 107 10.34 -18.97 9.45
CA GLY A 107 9.77 -18.18 8.33
C GLY A 107 8.25 -18.24 8.17
N GLN A 108 7.56 -18.95 9.06
CA GLN A 108 6.11 -18.94 9.23
C GLN A 108 5.60 -17.57 9.71
N ASP A 109 6.27 -16.92 10.66
CA ASP A 109 5.87 -15.59 11.15
C ASP A 109 6.03 -14.52 10.05
N LEU A 110 7.14 -14.58 9.30
CA LEU A 110 7.32 -13.74 8.11
C LEU A 110 6.21 -13.99 7.08
N GLY A 111 5.85 -15.25 6.86
CA GLY A 111 4.75 -15.63 5.96
C GLY A 111 3.43 -14.98 6.39
N GLU A 112 3.10 -15.03 7.68
CA GLU A 112 1.88 -14.43 8.23
C GLU A 112 1.87 -12.90 8.11
N HIS A 113 2.98 -12.23 8.42
CA HIS A 113 3.10 -10.77 8.24
C HIS A 113 3.00 -10.35 6.77
N ILE A 114 3.61 -11.10 5.85
CA ILE A 114 3.49 -10.83 4.41
C ILE A 114 2.05 -11.06 3.92
N GLU A 115 1.38 -12.13 4.37
CA GLU A 115 -0.02 -12.39 4.01
C GLU A 115 -0.96 -11.32 4.59
N ASN A 116 -0.71 -10.81 5.79
CA ASN A 116 -1.46 -9.68 6.36
C ASN A 116 -1.23 -8.40 5.55
N ALA A 117 0.02 -8.07 5.20
CA ALA A 117 0.34 -6.95 4.32
C ALA A 117 -0.33 -7.07 2.94
N LYS A 118 -0.33 -8.27 2.34
CA LYS A 118 -1.08 -8.57 1.11
C LYS A 118 -2.57 -8.40 1.30
N GLY A 119 -3.13 -8.78 2.45
CA GLY A 119 -4.52 -8.56 2.82
C GLY A 119 -4.89 -7.08 2.86
N TYR A 120 -4.04 -6.25 3.46
CA TYR A 120 -4.21 -4.78 3.46
C TYR A 120 -4.14 -4.19 2.05
N LEU A 121 -3.14 -4.60 1.26
CA LEU A 121 -3.00 -4.17 -0.14
C LEU A 121 -4.22 -4.60 -0.98
N THR A 122 -4.68 -5.85 -0.84
CA THR A 122 -5.83 -6.38 -1.57
C THR A 122 -7.12 -5.70 -1.13
N SER A 123 -7.27 -5.33 0.14
CA SER A 123 -8.43 -4.58 0.63
C SER A 123 -8.42 -3.14 0.11
N ALA A 124 -7.24 -2.51 0.07
CA ALA A 124 -7.05 -1.18 -0.51
C ALA A 124 -7.38 -1.15 -2.01
N ILE A 125 -6.99 -2.19 -2.75
CA ILE A 125 -7.25 -2.33 -4.20
C ILE A 125 -8.68 -2.81 -4.47
N GLY A 126 -9.20 -3.77 -3.71
CA GLY A 126 -10.52 -4.38 -3.88
C GLY A 126 -11.68 -3.42 -3.58
N GLY A 127 -11.45 -2.44 -2.70
CA GLY A 127 -12.37 -1.31 -2.50
C GLY A 127 -12.43 -0.33 -3.67
N ALA A 128 -11.53 -0.44 -4.66
CA ALA A 128 -11.51 0.41 -5.87
C ALA A 128 -12.14 -0.29 -7.10
N THR A 129 -12.46 -1.59 -7.02
CA THR A 129 -12.92 -2.39 -8.18
C THR A 129 -14.41 -2.74 -8.21
N SER A 130 -15.24 -2.18 -7.34
CA SER A 130 -16.71 -2.27 -7.47
C SER A 130 -17.23 -1.21 -8.47
N LEU A 131 -16.82 -1.33 -9.74
CA LEU A 131 -17.46 -0.66 -10.87
C LEU A 131 -18.22 -1.72 -11.66
N GLY A 132 -19.45 -1.99 -11.21
CA GLY A 132 -20.49 -2.67 -11.97
C GLY A 132 -21.58 -1.67 -12.32
#